data_AF-A0A7W9JIX8-F1
#
_entry.id   AF-A0A7W9JIX8-F1
#
_cell.length_a   1.000
_cell.length_b   1.000
_cell.length_c   1.000
_cell.angle_alpha   90.00
_cell.angle_beta   90.00
_cell.angle_gamma   90.00
#
_symmetry.space_group_name_H-M   'P 1'
#
loop_
_entity.id
_entity.type
_entity.pdbx_description
1 polymer ?
#
loop_
_entity_poly.entity_id
_entity_poly.type
_entity_poly.pdbx_seq_one_letter_code
_entity_poly.pdbx_strand_id
1 'polypeptide(L)'
;MSAPHEPRTPNAAGTPDDAAAEPTTADPLQLSGVELDPEELAALTAVLAQARAAEAEAARAAAEAADPRPLDRTLRRRGDLGLWARPGRGQWRRGAGPQ
;
A
#
# COMPACT_ATOMS: atom_id res chain seq x y z
N MET A 1 21.87 76.31 25.95
CA MET A 1 23.26 75.86 26.25
C MET A 1 23.17 74.59 27.09
N SER A 2 24.05 73.62 26.85
CA SER A 2 24.33 72.45 27.70
C SER A 2 23.23 71.39 27.94
N ALA A 3 23.39 70.24 27.26
CA ALA A 3 23.24 68.91 27.86
C ALA A 3 24.47 68.64 28.80
N PRO A 4 24.69 67.48 29.49
CA PRO A 4 24.03 66.17 29.35
C PRO A 4 23.77 65.37 30.66
N HIS A 5 23.06 64.23 30.55
CA HIS A 5 23.52 62.92 31.07
C HIS A 5 22.55 61.76 30.75
N GLU A 6 22.94 60.88 29.83
CA GLU A 6 22.68 59.44 29.96
C GLU A 6 23.85 58.80 30.77
N PRO A 7 23.89 57.46 31.02
CA PRO A 7 22.86 56.42 30.96
C PRO A 7 22.75 55.58 32.25
N ARG A 8 21.60 54.95 32.54
CA ARG A 8 21.58 53.71 33.34
C ARG A 8 20.30 52.87 33.19
N THR A 9 20.32 51.89 32.28
CA THR A 9 19.77 50.56 32.60
C THR A 9 20.88 49.79 33.35
N PRO A 10 20.55 48.93 34.34
CA PRO A 10 20.27 47.55 33.96
C PRO A 10 19.27 46.80 34.87
N ASN A 11 18.83 45.65 34.36
CA ASN A 11 18.41 44.45 35.12
C ASN A 11 17.09 44.52 35.93
N ALA A 12 16.36 43.41 36.11
CA ALA A 12 16.59 42.05 35.60
C ALA A 12 15.26 41.27 35.48
N ALA A 13 15.36 40.17 34.73
CA ALA A 13 14.68 38.91 34.97
C ALA A 13 13.13 38.86 34.92
N GLY A 14 12.66 38.23 33.85
CA GLY A 14 12.00 36.95 34.04
C GLY A 14 10.48 36.97 34.14
N THR A 15 9.83 36.92 33.00
CA THR A 15 9.19 35.68 32.53
C THR A 15 9.04 35.80 31.01
N PRO A 16 9.57 34.88 30.19
CA PRO A 16 8.98 34.68 28.88
C PRO A 16 7.57 34.16 29.17
N ASP A 17 6.56 35.01 28.97
CA ASP A 17 5.19 34.52 28.92
C ASP A 17 5.19 33.52 27.78
N ASP A 18 5.16 32.24 28.16
CA ASP A 18 5.24 31.11 27.26
C ASP A 18 3.90 31.10 26.55
N ALA A 19 3.80 31.95 25.52
CA ALA A 19 2.69 32.06 24.61
C ALA A 19 2.62 30.72 23.91
N ALA A 20 1.95 29.78 24.59
CA ALA A 20 1.74 28.43 24.16
C ALA A 20 1.15 28.58 22.77
N ALA A 21 1.99 28.28 21.79
CA ALA A 21 1.55 28.22 20.42
C ALA A 21 0.58 27.05 20.39
N GLU A 22 -0.71 27.38 20.58
CA GLU A 22 -1.86 26.58 20.20
C GLU A 22 -1.41 25.83 18.96
N PRO A 23 -1.27 24.50 19.01
CA PRO A 23 -0.79 23.78 17.86
C PRO A 23 -1.80 24.05 16.76
N THR A 24 -1.41 24.90 15.80
CA THR A 24 -2.13 25.10 14.55
C THR A 24 -2.30 23.70 14.00
N THR A 25 -3.48 23.16 14.26
CA THR A 25 -3.95 21.91 13.71
C THR A 25 -4.00 22.24 12.24
N ALA A 26 -2.99 21.77 11.51
CA ALA A 26 -2.84 22.04 10.10
C ALA A 26 -4.17 21.66 9.45
N ASP A 27 -4.90 22.67 8.97
CA ASP A 27 -6.29 22.56 8.53
C ASP A 27 -6.36 21.34 7.60
N PRO A 28 -7.04 20.25 8.01
CA PRO A 28 -6.89 18.97 7.35
C PRO A 28 -7.40 19.14 5.92
N LEU A 29 -6.47 19.14 4.96
CA LEU A 29 -6.67 19.46 3.54
C LEU A 29 -8.09 19.10 3.12
N GLN A 30 -8.96 20.12 3.03
CA GLN A 30 -10.38 19.90 2.81
C GLN A 30 -10.57 19.40 1.38
N LEU A 31 -10.62 18.07 1.25
CA LEU A 31 -10.84 17.37 0.00
C LEU A 31 -12.30 17.57 -0.39
N SER A 32 -12.57 18.68 -1.06
CA SER A 32 -13.86 19.00 -1.68
C SER A 32 -14.14 18.02 -2.81
N GLY A 33 -14.75 16.89 -2.48
CA GLY A 33 -15.22 15.88 -3.42
C GLY A 33 -16.61 16.19 -3.98
N VAL A 34 -16.98 15.43 -5.01
CA VAL A 34 -18.39 15.26 -5.39
C VAL A 34 -18.97 14.18 -4.48
N GLU A 35 -20.06 14.49 -3.78
CA GLU A 35 -20.88 13.49 -3.09
C GLU A 35 -21.54 12.58 -4.14
N LEU A 36 -21.33 11.27 -4.01
CA LEU A 36 -21.91 10.26 -4.90
C LEU A 36 -23.15 9.65 -4.27
N ASP A 37 -24.21 9.50 -5.05
CA ASP A 37 -25.36 8.69 -4.62
C ASP A 37 -24.93 7.21 -4.42
N PRO A 38 -25.53 6.46 -3.47
CA PRO A 38 -25.44 5.00 -3.40
C PRO A 38 -25.41 4.25 -4.74
N GLU A 39 -26.23 4.64 -5.73
CA GLU A 39 -26.22 4.03 -7.07
C GLU A 39 -24.94 4.38 -7.86
N GLU A 40 -24.46 5.63 -7.79
CA GLU A 40 -23.22 6.06 -8.44
C GLU A 40 -21.98 5.42 -7.80
N LEU A 41 -21.97 5.28 -6.47
CA LEU A 41 -20.93 4.56 -5.74
C LEU A 41 -20.95 3.06 -6.08
N ALA A 42 -22.13 2.45 -6.24
CA ALA A 42 -22.26 1.06 -6.70
C ALA A 42 -21.74 0.89 -8.14
N ALA A 43 -22.04 1.83 -9.04
CA ALA A 43 -21.51 1.84 -10.40
C ALA A 43 -19.97 2.00 -10.41
N LEU A 44 -19.43 2.94 -9.65
CA LEU A 44 -17.98 3.18 -9.54
C LEU A 44 -17.24 1.95 -8.98
N THR A 45 -17.76 1.34 -7.91
CA THR A 45 -17.16 0.12 -7.34
C THR A 45 -17.22 -1.07 -8.29
N ALA A 46 -18.28 -1.21 -9.09
CA ALA A 46 -18.37 -2.22 -10.15
C ALA A 46 -17.30 -2.00 -11.25
N VAL A 47 -17.11 -0.76 -11.71
CA VAL A 47 -16.07 -0.41 -12.70
C VAL A 47 -14.66 -0.69 -12.16
N LEU A 48 -14.38 -0.32 -10.91
CA LEU A 48 -13.11 -0.61 -10.26
C LEU A 48 -12.87 -2.13 -10.11
N ALA A 49 -13.89 -2.90 -9.76
CA ALA A 49 -13.80 -4.36 -9.68
C ALA A 49 -13.51 -5.00 -11.05
N GLN A 50 -14.15 -4.49 -12.12
CA GLN A 50 -13.88 -4.93 -13.50
C GLN A 50 -12.44 -4.61 -13.94
N ALA A 51 -11.93 -3.42 -13.62
CA ALA A 51 -10.54 -3.03 -13.90
C ALA A 51 -9.54 -3.98 -13.20
N ARG A 52 -9.77 -4.28 -11.91
CA ARG A 52 -8.94 -5.26 -11.16
C ARG A 52 -9.01 -6.67 -11.73
N ALA A 53 -10.16 -7.10 -12.20
CA ALA A 53 -10.30 -8.40 -12.87
C ALA A 53 -9.53 -8.45 -14.20
N ALA A 54 -9.55 -7.36 -14.98
CA ALA A 54 -8.77 -7.24 -16.20
C ALA A 54 -7.25 -7.20 -15.94
N GLU A 55 -6.78 -6.49 -14.91
CA GLU A 55 -5.38 -6.53 -14.43
C GLU A 55 -4.95 -7.96 -14.10
N ALA A 56 -5.77 -8.70 -13.35
CA ALA A 56 -5.47 -10.07 -12.94
C ALA A 56 -5.41 -11.05 -14.13
N GLU A 57 -6.28 -10.89 -15.12
CA GLU A 57 -6.27 -11.73 -16.33
C GLU A 57 -5.09 -11.37 -17.26
N ALA A 58 -4.76 -10.09 -17.41
CA ALA A 58 -3.55 -9.65 -18.12
C ALA A 58 -2.27 -10.22 -17.46
N ALA A 59 -2.20 -10.23 -16.13
CA ALA A 59 -1.08 -10.83 -15.40
C ALA A 59 -0.97 -12.35 -15.62
N ARG A 60 -2.11 -13.07 -15.70
CA ARG A 60 -2.13 -14.50 -16.04
C ARG A 60 -1.68 -14.77 -17.47
N ALA A 61 -2.18 -13.99 -18.43
CA ALA A 61 -1.78 -14.11 -19.83
C ALA A 61 -0.28 -13.82 -20.01
N ALA A 62 0.25 -12.82 -19.31
CA ALA A 62 1.69 -12.53 -19.28
C ALA A 62 2.50 -13.67 -18.65
N ALA A 63 2.02 -14.30 -17.58
CA ALA A 63 2.66 -15.46 -16.97
C ALA A 63 2.63 -16.70 -17.88
N GLU A 64 1.53 -16.94 -18.61
CA GLU A 64 1.40 -18.03 -19.58
C GLU A 64 2.30 -17.80 -20.81
N ALA A 65 2.46 -16.54 -21.26
CA ALA A 65 3.39 -16.18 -22.33
C ALA A 65 4.88 -16.20 -21.90
N ALA A 66 5.15 -16.04 -20.59
CA ALA A 66 6.50 -16.07 -20.03
C ALA A 66 6.99 -17.48 -19.65
N ASP A 67 6.13 -18.51 -19.64
CA ASP A 67 6.57 -19.90 -19.48
C ASP A 67 7.25 -20.37 -20.78
N PRO A 68 8.57 -20.66 -20.78
CA PRO A 68 9.27 -21.10 -21.98
C PRO A 68 8.86 -22.52 -22.43
N ARG A 69 8.00 -23.21 -21.67
CA ARG A 69 7.44 -24.51 -22.06
C ARG A 69 6.01 -24.29 -22.55
N PRO A 70 5.67 -24.68 -23.80
CA PRO A 70 4.26 -24.81 -24.18
C PRO A 70 3.65 -25.90 -23.29
N LEU A 71 2.87 -25.47 -22.30
CA LEU A 71 2.23 -26.34 -21.31
C LEU A 71 1.25 -27.25 -22.04
N ASP A 72 1.67 -28.49 -22.27
CA ASP A 72 0.88 -29.51 -22.95
C ASP A 72 -0.54 -29.52 -22.37
N ARG A 73 -1.53 -29.33 -23.26
CA ARG A 73 -2.95 -29.23 -22.91
C ARG A 73 -3.42 -30.44 -22.09
N THR A 74 -2.80 -31.60 -22.28
CA THR A 74 -3.04 -32.80 -21.48
C THR A 74 -2.52 -32.66 -20.04
N LEU A 75 -1.36 -32.05 -19.83
CA LEU A 75 -0.78 -31.76 -18.51
C LEU A 75 -1.59 -30.70 -17.75
N ARG A 76 -2.02 -29.62 -18.42
CA ARG A 76 -2.92 -28.60 -17.84
C ARG A 76 -4.23 -29.25 -17.36
N ARG A 77 -4.92 -29.96 -18.25
CA ARG A 77 -6.16 -30.68 -17.93
C ARG A 77 -5.97 -31.73 -16.83
N ARG A 78 -4.84 -32.44 -16.80
CA ARG A 78 -4.50 -33.39 -15.73
C ARG A 78 -4.34 -32.68 -14.38
N GLY A 79 -3.86 -31.43 -14.39
CA GLY A 79 -3.77 -30.60 -13.21
C GLY A 79 -5.11 -30.08 -12.70
N ASP A 80 -5.96 -29.58 -13.60
CA ASP A 80 -7.30 -29.11 -13.27
C ASP A 80 -8.17 -30.22 -12.65
N LEU A 81 -7.97 -31.46 -13.11
CA LEU A 81 -8.60 -32.68 -12.57
C LEU A 81 -7.97 -33.19 -11.25
N GLY A 82 -6.95 -32.51 -10.70
CA GLY A 82 -6.25 -32.94 -9.48
C GLY A 82 -5.40 -34.21 -9.66
N LEU A 83 -5.17 -34.65 -10.89
CA LEU A 83 -4.45 -35.88 -11.25
C LEU A 83 -2.93 -35.67 -11.33
N TRP A 84 -2.41 -34.49 -10.96
CA TRP A 84 -1.02 -34.40 -10.51
C TRP A 84 -0.88 -35.28 -9.26
N ALA A 85 -0.05 -36.31 -9.34
CA ALA A 85 0.32 -37.09 -8.16
C ALA A 85 1.01 -36.17 -7.15
N ARG A 86 0.24 -35.60 -6.20
CA ARG A 86 0.81 -34.91 -5.04
C ARG A 86 1.73 -35.91 -4.35
N PRO A 87 3.05 -35.64 -4.24
CA PRO A 87 3.92 -36.53 -3.50
C PRO A 87 3.44 -36.57 -2.06
N GLY A 88 2.89 -37.71 -1.63
CA GLY A 88 2.47 -37.91 -0.24
C GLY A 88 3.62 -37.58 0.72
N ARG A 89 3.30 -37.09 1.93
CA ARG A 89 4.31 -36.77 2.95
C ARG A 89 5.11 -38.03 3.30
N GLY A 90 6.24 -38.25 2.63
CA GLY A 90 7.04 -39.48 2.73
C GLY A 90 7.74 -39.89 1.43
N GLN A 91 7.20 -39.53 0.24
CA GLN A 91 7.78 -39.95 -1.06
C GLN A 91 9.25 -39.51 -1.22
N TRP A 92 9.59 -38.32 -0.72
CA TRP A 92 10.94 -37.74 -0.76
C TRP A 92 12.00 -38.48 0.09
N ARG A 93 11.59 -39.36 1.03
CA ARG A 93 12.54 -40.03 1.94
C ARG A 93 13.19 -41.29 1.37
N ARG A 94 12.78 -41.79 0.20
CA ARG A 94 13.37 -42.98 -0.46
C ARG A 94 14.52 -42.65 -1.43
N GLY A 95 15.15 -41.47 -1.29
CA GLY A 95 16.31 -41.06 -2.07
C GLY A 95 17.67 -41.27 -1.39
N ALA A 96 17.68 -41.63 -0.09
CA ALA A 96 18.91 -42.05 0.59
C ALA A 96 19.11 -43.54 0.32
N GLY A 97 20.20 -43.89 -0.39
CA GLY A 97 20.59 -45.28 -0.62
C GLY A 97 21.03 -46.00 0.67
N PRO A 98 21.25 -47.32 0.61
CA PRO A 98 21.86 -48.04 1.72
C PRO A 98 23.27 -47.49 1.99
N GLN A 99 23.61 -47.44 3.26
CA GLN A 99 24.88 -46.98 3.82
C GLN A 99 25.69 -48.16 4.36
#